data_AF-A0A0R3ULE9-F1
#
_entry.id   AF-A0A0R3ULE9-F1
#
_cell.length_a   1.000
_cell.length_b   1.000
_cell.length_c   1.000
_cell.angle_alpha   90.00
_cell.angle_beta   90.00
_cell.angle_gamma   90.00
#
_symmetry.space_group_name_H-M   'P 1'
#
loop_
_entity.id
_entity.type
_entity.pdbx_description
1 polymer ?
#
loop_
_entity_poly.entity_id
_entity_poly.type
_entity_poly.pdbx_seq_one_letter_code
_entity_poly.pdbx_strand_id
1 'polypeptide(L)'
;MGAHASNFPDNQALIDSLKETSEVPSHVERVFRLVDRGFYSVDPNERIYSDSAWRAERLHLSSPGIYITVLCELDIRPGQSVLNIGSGTGYLSTIFGLLLGSDSGDPDLLNFLRSSELNIESPPVVRSGSSETSTLEYWPTYDRIYVGSEISSRGQLEAILRLLKVGGRLIAPVYDQVS
;
A
#
# COMPACT_ATOMS: atom_id res chain seq x y z
N MET A 1 -12.09 -14.23 18.44
CA MET A 1 -12.29 -15.54 17.79
C MET A 1 -11.55 -15.51 16.49
N GLY A 2 -10.38 -16.16 16.41
CA GLY A 2 -9.60 -16.21 15.17
C GLY A 2 -10.19 -17.27 14.26
N ALA A 3 -10.80 -16.86 13.16
CA ALA A 3 -11.02 -17.79 12.05
C ALA A 3 -9.66 -18.36 11.65
N HIS A 4 -9.51 -19.68 11.60
CA HIS A 4 -8.35 -20.28 10.96
C HIS A 4 -8.32 -19.74 9.53
N ALA A 5 -7.39 -18.83 9.23
CA ALA A 5 -7.22 -18.35 7.87
C ALA A 5 -6.85 -19.56 7.02
N SER A 6 -7.77 -19.95 6.14
CA SER A 6 -7.55 -21.00 5.16
C SER A 6 -6.31 -20.66 4.34
N ASN A 7 -5.44 -21.65 4.14
CA ASN A 7 -4.32 -21.49 3.24
C ASN A 7 -4.72 -21.92 1.84
N PHE A 8 -4.45 -21.08 0.85
CA PHE A 8 -4.83 -21.28 -0.54
C PHE A 8 -3.61 -21.72 -1.37
N PRO A 9 -3.83 -22.46 -2.48
CA PRO A 9 -2.74 -22.99 -3.30
C PRO A 9 -1.92 -21.91 -4.02
N ASP A 10 -2.53 -20.77 -4.35
CA ASP A 10 -1.89 -19.67 -5.05
C ASP A 10 -2.58 -18.32 -4.77
N ASN A 11 -2.01 -17.25 -5.30
CA ASN A 11 -2.56 -15.90 -5.18
C ASN A 11 -3.98 -15.79 -5.78
N GLN A 12 -4.28 -16.50 -6.87
CA GLN A 12 -5.60 -16.40 -7.52
C GLN A 12 -6.71 -16.98 -6.64
N ALA A 13 -6.48 -18.16 -6.06
CA ALA A 13 -7.42 -18.80 -5.14
C ALA A 13 -7.62 -18.00 -3.85
N LEU A 14 -6.56 -17.32 -3.36
CA LEU A 14 -6.68 -16.37 -2.26
C LEU A 14 -7.60 -15.20 -2.63
N ILE A 15 -7.42 -14.58 -3.81
CA ILE A 15 -8.28 -13.48 -4.26
C ILE A 15 -9.73 -13.95 -4.46
N ASP A 16 -9.95 -15.15 -5.00
CA ASP A 16 -11.28 -15.73 -5.15
C ASP A 16 -12.00 -15.82 -3.80
N SER A 17 -11.33 -16.34 -2.77
CA SER A 17 -11.92 -16.45 -1.43
C SER A 17 -12.23 -15.09 -0.78
N LEU A 18 -11.38 -14.08 -0.97
CA LEU A 18 -11.64 -12.73 -0.44
C LEU A 18 -12.88 -12.07 -1.05
N LYS A 19 -13.20 -12.39 -2.31
CA LYS A 19 -14.42 -11.92 -2.99
C LYS A 19 -15.68 -12.58 -2.46
N GLU A 20 -15.58 -13.77 -1.89
CA GLU A 20 -16.74 -14.44 -1.27
C GLU A 20 -17.14 -13.75 0.04
N THR A 21 -16.19 -13.08 0.72
CA THR A 21 -16.38 -12.48 2.04
C THR A 21 -16.51 -10.97 2.05
N SER A 22 -16.18 -10.29 0.93
CA SER A 22 -16.23 -8.83 0.83
C SER A 22 -16.50 -8.36 -0.61
N GLU A 23 -17.11 -7.19 -0.75
CA GLU A 23 -17.22 -6.53 -2.05
C GLU A 23 -15.85 -5.95 -2.45
N VAL A 24 -15.29 -6.47 -3.55
CA VAL A 24 -14.00 -6.03 -4.08
C VAL A 24 -14.23 -5.32 -5.43
N PRO A 25 -13.92 -4.01 -5.55
CA PRO A 25 -14.01 -3.30 -6.82
C PRO A 25 -13.15 -3.97 -7.90
N SER A 26 -13.64 -4.01 -9.13
CA SER A 26 -12.99 -4.73 -10.24
C SER A 26 -11.55 -4.27 -10.52
N HIS A 27 -11.26 -2.97 -10.36
CA HIS A 27 -9.92 -2.43 -10.53
C HIS A 27 -8.98 -2.83 -9.39
N VAL A 28 -9.49 -2.96 -8.15
CA VAL A 28 -8.75 -3.47 -7.00
C VAL A 28 -8.48 -4.96 -7.16
N GLU A 29 -9.49 -5.75 -7.52
CA GLU A 29 -9.31 -7.18 -7.82
C GLU A 29 -8.22 -7.39 -8.87
N ARG A 30 -8.28 -6.64 -9.98
CA ARG A 30 -7.32 -6.75 -11.09
C ARG A 30 -5.88 -6.57 -10.61
N VAL A 31 -5.59 -5.54 -9.82
CA VAL A 31 -4.21 -5.28 -9.36
C VAL A 31 -3.75 -6.33 -8.35
N PHE A 32 -4.62 -6.82 -7.46
CA PHE A 32 -4.31 -7.92 -6.55
C PHE A 32 -4.01 -9.23 -7.29
N ARG A 33 -4.67 -9.49 -8.42
CA ARG A 33 -4.35 -10.65 -9.27
C ARG A 33 -3.04 -10.50 -10.04
N LEU A 34 -2.65 -9.26 -10.38
CA LEU A 34 -1.42 -8.96 -11.11
C LEU A 34 -0.18 -8.96 -10.20
N VAL A 35 -0.33 -8.55 -8.94
CA VAL A 35 0.76 -8.48 -7.97
C VAL A 35 0.68 -9.70 -7.07
N ASP A 36 1.46 -10.74 -7.39
CA ASP A 36 1.49 -11.95 -6.60
C ASP A 36 2.13 -11.68 -5.22
N ARG A 37 1.33 -11.89 -4.17
CA ARG A 37 1.74 -11.71 -2.78
C ARG A 37 2.95 -12.57 -2.39
N GLY A 38 3.11 -13.74 -3.01
CA GLY A 38 4.20 -14.68 -2.77
C GLY A 38 5.59 -14.11 -3.04
N PHE A 39 5.70 -13.12 -3.93
CA PHE A 39 6.98 -12.48 -4.28
C PHE A 39 7.45 -11.42 -3.28
N TYR A 40 6.64 -11.11 -2.25
CA TYR A 40 6.91 -10.04 -1.29
C TYR A 40 7.25 -10.56 0.11
N SER A 41 7.66 -11.83 0.23
CA SER A 41 8.20 -12.43 1.46
C SER A 41 9.62 -12.95 1.22
N VAL A 42 10.50 -12.78 2.20
CA VAL A 42 11.93 -13.19 2.09
C VAL A 42 12.18 -14.65 2.47
N ASP A 43 11.32 -15.23 3.31
CA ASP A 43 11.40 -16.62 3.74
C ASP A 43 10.24 -17.43 3.14
N PRO A 44 10.43 -18.73 2.85
CA PRO A 44 9.34 -19.62 2.52
C PRO A 44 8.28 -19.56 3.63
N ASN A 45 7.13 -18.98 3.31
CA ASN A 45 5.99 -18.93 4.20
C ASN A 45 4.88 -19.78 3.60
N GLU A 46 4.66 -20.97 4.19
CA GLU A 46 3.59 -21.87 3.77
C GLU A 46 2.21 -21.20 3.81
N ARG A 47 2.03 -20.15 4.61
CA ARG A 47 0.78 -19.40 4.78
C ARG A 47 0.75 -18.06 4.06
N ILE A 48 1.63 -17.83 3.09
CA ILE A 48 1.67 -16.55 2.36
C ILE A 48 0.35 -16.26 1.62
N TYR A 49 -0.30 -17.32 1.13
CA TYR A 49 -1.62 -17.29 0.50
C TYR A 49 -2.73 -17.58 1.51
N SER A 50 -2.75 -16.84 2.61
CA SER A 50 -3.87 -16.85 3.56
C SER A 50 -4.26 -15.41 3.87
N ASP A 51 -5.51 -15.19 4.34
CA ASP A 51 -5.91 -13.87 4.83
C ASP A 51 -5.32 -13.58 6.22
N SER A 52 -3.99 -13.56 6.31
CA SER A 52 -3.25 -13.28 7.53
C SER A 52 -2.04 -12.40 7.26
N ALA A 53 -1.62 -11.66 8.29
CA ALA A 53 -0.41 -10.87 8.21
C ALA A 53 0.82 -11.78 8.25
N TRP A 54 1.85 -11.41 7.49
CA TRP A 54 3.17 -12.01 7.56
C TRP A 54 4.18 -10.99 8.09
N ARG A 55 5.13 -11.46 8.89
CA ARG A 55 6.19 -10.65 9.49
C ARG A 55 7.50 -11.43 9.50
N ALA A 56 8.60 -10.75 9.15
CA ALA A 56 9.96 -11.23 9.35
C ALA A 56 10.84 -10.04 9.73
N GLU A 57 11.50 -10.10 10.87
CA GLU A 57 12.29 -8.99 11.42
C GLU A 57 11.53 -7.65 11.43
N ARG A 58 11.96 -6.70 10.57
CA ARG A 58 11.38 -5.36 10.38
C ARG A 58 10.37 -5.30 9.23
N LEU A 59 10.20 -6.37 8.47
CA LEU A 59 9.26 -6.45 7.36
C LEU A 59 7.88 -6.88 7.87
N HIS A 60 6.87 -6.16 7.41
CA HIS A 60 5.47 -6.45 7.69
C HIS A 60 4.68 -6.41 6.40
N LEU A 61 3.91 -7.47 6.19
CA LEU A 61 2.94 -7.59 5.12
C LEU A 61 1.58 -7.82 5.78
N SER A 62 0.70 -6.82 5.72
CA SER A 62 -0.63 -6.92 6.34
C SER A 62 -1.49 -7.97 5.63
N SER A 63 -2.60 -8.37 6.26
CA SER A 63 -3.48 -9.34 5.63
C SER A 63 -4.04 -8.76 4.30
N PRO A 64 -4.23 -9.61 3.28
CA PRO A 64 -4.90 -9.25 2.03
C PRO A 64 -6.22 -8.49 2.24
N GLY A 65 -7.08 -8.98 3.14
CA GLY A 65 -8.37 -8.36 3.46
C GLY A 65 -8.22 -6.94 4.00
N ILE A 66 -7.23 -6.69 4.87
CA ILE A 66 -6.93 -5.32 5.34
C ILE A 66 -6.50 -4.42 4.19
N TYR A 67 -5.64 -4.90 3.29
CA TYR A 67 -5.25 -4.10 2.13
C TYR A 67 -6.41 -3.82 1.17
N ILE A 68 -7.33 -4.77 0.95
CA ILE A 68 -8.55 -4.53 0.18
C ILE A 68 -9.37 -3.41 0.81
N THR A 69 -9.66 -3.50 2.11
CA THR A 69 -10.38 -2.46 2.85
C THR A 69 -9.69 -1.09 2.71
N VAL A 70 -8.37 -1.04 2.91
CA VAL A 70 -7.58 0.20 2.76
C VAL A 70 -7.73 0.79 1.36
N LEU A 71 -7.67 -0.01 0.31
CA LEU A 71 -7.76 0.50 -1.07
C LEU A 71 -9.17 0.97 -1.42
N CYS A 72 -10.21 0.27 -0.94
CA CYS A 72 -11.60 0.71 -1.10
C CYS A 72 -11.84 2.06 -0.41
N GLU A 73 -11.35 2.21 0.83
CA GLU A 73 -11.52 3.43 1.61
C GLU A 73 -10.65 4.58 1.12
N LEU A 74 -9.43 4.29 0.63
CA LEU A 74 -8.61 5.31 0.00
C LEU A 74 -9.21 5.77 -1.33
N ASP A 75 -9.90 4.93 -2.11
CA ASP A 75 -10.46 5.32 -3.43
C ASP A 75 -9.36 6.00 -4.27
N ILE A 76 -8.31 5.22 -4.53
CA ILE A 76 -7.14 5.62 -5.31
C ILE A 76 -7.58 5.79 -6.76
N ARG A 77 -7.29 6.96 -7.34
CA ARG A 77 -7.63 7.28 -8.73
C ARG A 77 -6.39 7.66 -9.52
N PRO A 78 -6.38 7.43 -10.84
CA PRO A 78 -5.26 7.83 -11.68
C PRO A 78 -4.88 9.30 -11.53
N GLY A 79 -3.58 9.59 -11.56
CA GLY A 79 -3.02 10.94 -11.43
C GLY A 79 -3.00 11.54 -10.03
N GLN A 80 -3.47 10.82 -9.00
CA GLN A 80 -3.36 11.25 -7.61
C GLN A 80 -1.95 11.11 -7.04
N SER A 81 -1.58 11.93 -6.06
CA SER A 81 -0.39 11.72 -5.25
C SER A 81 -0.71 10.88 -4.01
N VAL A 82 0.03 9.78 -3.81
CA VAL A 82 -0.16 8.84 -2.69
C VAL A 82 1.12 8.75 -1.87
N LEU A 83 1.01 8.86 -0.55
CA LEU A 83 2.11 8.60 0.40
C LEU A 83 1.85 7.30 1.17
N ASN A 84 2.80 6.36 1.10
CA ASN A 84 2.79 5.13 1.87
C ASN A 84 3.86 5.18 2.97
N ILE A 85 3.46 5.50 4.20
CA ILE A 85 4.35 5.55 5.36
C ILE A 85 4.48 4.15 5.96
N GLY A 86 5.70 3.63 6.05
CA GLY A 86 5.94 2.26 6.51
C GLY A 86 5.62 1.22 5.43
N SER A 87 6.16 1.42 4.23
CA SER A 87 5.89 0.59 3.04
C SER A 87 6.26 -0.88 3.17
N GLY A 88 7.06 -1.25 4.19
CA GLY A 88 7.41 -2.63 4.49
C GLY A 88 8.10 -3.30 3.32
N THR A 89 7.48 -4.37 2.82
CA THR A 89 7.98 -5.17 1.68
C THR A 89 7.84 -4.47 0.33
N GLY A 90 7.11 -3.35 0.26
CA GLY A 90 6.79 -2.65 -1.00
C GLY A 90 5.57 -3.21 -1.73
N TYR A 91 4.90 -4.24 -1.20
CA TYR A 91 3.70 -4.83 -1.82
C TYR A 91 2.59 -3.80 -2.09
N LEU A 92 2.16 -3.07 -1.04
CA LEU A 92 1.11 -2.07 -1.18
C LEU A 92 1.57 -0.88 -2.06
N SER A 93 2.86 -0.51 -2.01
CA SER A 93 3.42 0.52 -2.89
C SER A 93 3.33 0.12 -4.37
N THR A 94 3.57 -1.15 -4.69
CA THR A 94 3.42 -1.66 -6.06
C THR A 94 1.98 -1.56 -6.51
N ILE A 95 1.04 -1.99 -5.67
CA ILE A 95 -0.40 -1.87 -5.95
C ILE A 95 -0.81 -0.41 -6.18
N PHE A 96 -0.34 0.53 -5.33
CA PHE A 96 -0.59 1.95 -5.55
C PHE A 96 -0.06 2.42 -6.91
N GLY A 97 1.15 2.04 -7.30
CA GLY A 97 1.71 2.40 -8.61
C GLY A 97 0.83 1.95 -9.78
N LEU A 98 0.28 0.73 -9.70
CA LEU A 98 -0.62 0.19 -10.74
C LEU A 98 -1.98 0.89 -10.77
N LEU A 99 -2.54 1.22 -9.61
CA LEU A 99 -3.81 1.95 -9.51
C LEU A 99 -3.69 3.41 -9.94
N LEU A 100 -2.54 4.02 -9.69
CA LEU A 100 -2.28 5.42 -10.01
C LEU A 100 -2.05 5.67 -11.49
N GLY A 101 -1.65 4.65 -12.25
CA GLY A 101 -1.56 4.62 -13.71
C GLY A 101 -1.03 5.90 -14.39
N SER A 102 0.08 5.80 -15.12
CA SER A 102 0.19 6.59 -16.35
C SER A 102 -0.98 6.20 -17.25
N ASP A 103 -1.67 7.15 -17.89
CA ASP A 103 -2.88 6.92 -18.72
C ASP A 103 -2.91 5.54 -19.37
N SER A 104 -3.88 4.74 -18.95
CA SER A 104 -3.97 3.30 -19.14
C SER A 104 -4.11 2.89 -20.61
N GLY A 105 -2.98 2.78 -21.31
CA GLY A 105 -2.90 2.29 -22.68
C GLY A 105 -1.53 1.71 -23.09
N ASP A 106 -0.56 1.64 -22.18
CA ASP A 106 0.79 1.17 -22.50
C ASP A 106 0.95 -0.35 -22.23
N PRO A 107 0.95 -1.21 -23.27
CA PRO A 107 1.19 -2.64 -23.14
C PRO A 107 2.59 -2.97 -22.57
N ASP A 108 3.53 -2.03 -22.58
CA ASP A 108 4.88 -2.25 -22.07
C ASP A 108 4.94 -2.30 -20.55
N LEU A 109 4.04 -1.62 -19.82
CA LEU A 109 3.93 -1.74 -18.36
C LEU A 109 3.45 -3.14 -17.94
N LEU A 110 2.47 -3.70 -18.66
CA LEU A 110 1.99 -5.07 -18.43
C LEU A 110 3.05 -6.11 -18.80
N ASN A 111 3.82 -5.86 -19.87
CA ASN A 111 4.93 -6.72 -20.24
C ASN A 111 6.09 -6.60 -19.25
N PHE A 112 6.42 -5.41 -18.75
CA PHE A 112 7.45 -5.16 -17.74
C PHE A 112 7.13 -5.87 -16.41
N LEU A 113 5.89 -5.80 -15.92
CA LEU A 113 5.46 -6.52 -14.72
C LEU A 113 5.49 -8.05 -14.91
N ARG A 114 5.31 -8.52 -16.16
CA ARG A 114 5.37 -9.95 -16.52
C ARG A 114 6.80 -10.45 -16.79
N SER A 115 7.72 -9.57 -17.19
CA SER A 115 9.06 -9.91 -17.68
C SER A 115 10.17 -9.72 -16.66
N SER A 116 9.93 -9.04 -15.53
CA SER A 116 11.01 -8.53 -14.68
C SER A 116 10.94 -9.11 -13.28
N GLU A 117 12.07 -9.62 -12.78
CA GLU A 117 12.41 -9.48 -11.37
C GLU A 117 12.18 -8.01 -11.01
N LEU A 118 11.28 -7.75 -10.05
CA LEU A 118 10.82 -6.42 -9.67
C LEU A 118 11.98 -5.59 -9.11
N ASN A 119 12.78 -4.97 -9.97
CA ASN A 119 13.71 -3.93 -9.58
C ASN A 119 12.98 -2.59 -9.61
N ILE A 120 12.01 -2.44 -8.69
CA ILE A 120 11.38 -1.15 -8.42
C ILE A 120 12.47 -0.28 -7.79
N GLU A 121 12.97 0.70 -8.53
CA GLU A 121 13.86 1.71 -7.97
C GLU A 121 13.18 2.35 -6.76
N SER A 122 13.92 2.44 -5.65
CA SER A 122 13.42 3.10 -4.44
C SER A 122 12.98 4.52 -4.78
N PRO A 123 11.83 4.99 -4.26
CA PRO A 123 11.38 6.34 -4.51
C PRO A 123 12.49 7.34 -4.16
N PRO A 124 12.65 8.43 -4.93
CA PRO A 124 13.74 9.37 -4.74
C PRO A 124 13.72 9.94 -3.32
N VAL A 125 14.85 9.81 -2.62
CA VAL A 125 15.04 10.38 -1.28
C VAL A 125 15.07 11.90 -1.42
N VAL A 126 14.02 12.57 -0.94
CA VAL A 126 14.01 14.04 -0.80
C VAL A 126 15.05 14.40 0.26
N ARG A 127 16.23 14.83 -0.19
CA ARG A 127 17.25 15.41 0.69
C ARG A 127 16.93 16.88 0.86
N SER A 128 16.64 17.31 2.09
CA SER A 128 16.56 18.74 2.43
C SER A 128 17.93 19.36 2.13
N GLY A 129 17.98 20.12 1.04
CA GLY A 129 19.19 20.78 0.54
C GLY A 129 19.26 22.18 1.10
N SER A 130 20.26 22.42 1.95
CA SER A 130 20.70 23.77 2.30
C SER A 130 21.31 24.45 1.07
N SER A 131 20.65 25.47 0.52
CA SER A 131 21.35 26.60 -0.12
C SER A 131 20.42 27.80 -0.29
N GLU A 132 21.00 28.97 -0.10
CA GLU A 132 20.37 30.26 0.07
C GLU A 132 19.66 30.73 -1.20
N THR A 133 18.33 30.75 -1.16
CA THR A 133 17.45 31.66 -1.88
C THR A 133 16.07 31.46 -1.26
N SER A 134 15.37 32.52 -0.88
CA SER A 134 14.05 32.42 -0.24
C SER A 134 12.97 32.03 -1.26
N THR A 135 13.08 30.82 -1.82
CA THR A 135 11.96 30.12 -2.41
C THR A 135 11.19 29.51 -1.26
N LEU A 136 9.95 29.93 -1.07
CA LEU A 136 9.06 29.35 -0.06
C LEU A 136 9.01 27.83 -0.29
N GLU A 137 9.67 27.07 0.59
CA GLU A 137 9.80 25.62 0.45
C GLU A 137 8.45 24.99 0.82
N TYR A 138 7.61 24.76 -0.18
CA TYR A 138 6.34 24.09 0.02
C TYR A 138 6.60 22.61 0.31
N TRP A 139 6.13 22.14 1.46
CA TRP A 139 6.10 20.71 1.75
C TRP A 139 5.19 20.00 0.74
N PRO A 140 5.60 18.83 0.22
CA PRO A 140 4.75 18.06 -0.69
C PRO A 140 3.46 17.67 0.04
N THR A 141 2.34 17.74 -0.69
CA THR A 141 1.03 17.30 -0.19
C THR A 141 0.47 16.17 -1.06
N TYR A 142 -0.32 15.31 -0.43
CA TYR A 142 -0.80 14.06 -1.00
C TYR A 142 -2.32 14.02 -1.02
N ASP A 143 -2.89 13.51 -2.11
CA ASP A 143 -4.33 13.22 -2.20
C ASP A 143 -4.71 12.08 -1.26
N ARG A 144 -3.78 11.16 -1.01
CA ARG A 144 -4.00 9.93 -0.24
C ARG A 144 -2.79 9.62 0.62
N ILE A 145 -3.02 9.25 1.87
CA ILE A 145 -1.96 8.82 2.79
C ILE A 145 -2.38 7.52 3.45
N TYR A 146 -1.50 6.53 3.41
CA TYR A 146 -1.60 5.32 4.22
C TYR A 146 -0.44 5.26 5.21
N VAL A 147 -0.72 4.83 6.44
CA VAL A 147 0.28 4.58 7.47
C VAL A 147 0.20 3.12 7.90
N GLY A 148 1.24 2.34 7.58
CA GLY A 148 1.32 0.90 7.86
C GLY A 148 1.72 0.55 9.29
N SER A 149 1.96 1.56 10.14
CA SER A 149 2.36 1.42 11.54
C SER A 149 1.53 2.35 12.44
N GLU A 150 1.48 2.04 13.73
CA GLU A 150 0.79 2.87 14.72
C GLU A 150 1.28 4.32 14.74
N ILE A 151 0.32 5.25 14.83
CA ILE A 151 0.56 6.65 15.21
C ILE A 151 0.42 6.73 16.74
N SER A 152 1.55 6.96 17.42
CA SER A 152 1.63 6.88 18.89
C SER A 152 1.60 8.24 19.58
N SER A 153 1.50 9.35 18.83
CA SER A 153 1.39 10.69 19.43
C SER A 153 0.57 11.66 18.60
N ARG A 154 -0.05 12.63 19.28
CA ARG A 154 -0.76 13.75 18.65
C ARG A 154 0.15 14.55 17.72
N GLY A 155 1.39 14.80 18.11
CA GLY A 155 2.35 15.54 17.29
C GLY A 155 2.69 14.82 15.97
N GLN A 156 2.77 13.49 16.00
CA GLN A 156 2.96 12.69 14.79
C GLN A 156 1.73 12.74 13.88
N LEU A 157 0.52 12.63 14.45
CA LEU A 157 -0.72 12.80 13.69
C LEU A 157 -0.79 14.18 13.02
N GLU A 158 -0.53 15.25 13.78
CA GLU A 158 -0.54 16.62 13.28
C GLU A 158 0.50 16.84 12.16
N ALA A 159 1.69 16.23 12.27
CA ALA A 159 2.70 16.29 11.23
C ALA A 159 2.24 15.60 9.93
N ILE A 160 1.60 14.43 10.04
CA ILE A 160 1.08 13.69 8.87
C ILE A 160 -0.10 14.44 8.24
N LEU A 161 -0.99 15.03 9.04
CA LEU A 161 -2.12 15.81 8.55
C LEU A 161 -1.68 17.04 7.74
N ARG A 162 -0.53 17.64 8.05
CA ARG A 162 0.04 18.75 7.23
C ARG A 162 0.46 18.32 5.82
N LEU A 163 0.68 17.03 5.60
CA LEU A 163 1.00 16.47 4.28
C LEU A 163 -0.27 16.13 3.48
N LEU A 164 -1.47 16.21 4.07
CA LEU A 164 -2.71 15.85 3.40
C LEU A 164 -3.31 17.07 2.68
N LYS A 165 -3.66 16.91 1.40
CA LYS A 165 -4.41 17.93 0.66
C LYS A 165 -5.81 18.10 1.27
N VAL A 166 -6.40 19.29 1.12
CA VAL A 166 -7.83 19.49 1.43
C VAL A 166 -8.68 18.54 0.59
N GLY A 167 -9.56 17.77 1.24
CA GLY A 167 -10.35 16.71 0.61
C GLY A 167 -9.60 15.40 0.37
N GLY A 168 -8.33 15.31 0.79
CA GLY A 168 -7.57 14.06 0.77
C GLY A 168 -8.05 13.05 1.80
N ARG A 169 -7.64 11.78 1.65
CA ARG A 169 -7.97 10.69 2.58
C ARG A 169 -6.71 10.16 3.26
N LEU A 170 -6.77 10.01 4.59
CA LEU A 170 -5.74 9.41 5.42
C LEU A 170 -6.30 8.15 6.09
N ILE A 171 -5.62 7.03 5.94
CA ILE A 171 -5.88 5.81 6.72
C ILE A 171 -4.64 5.51 7.56
N ALA A 172 -4.82 5.45 8.87
CA ALA A 172 -3.76 5.13 9.81
C ALA A 172 -4.33 4.45 11.06
N PRO A 173 -3.62 3.46 11.62
CA PRO A 173 -3.90 3.00 12.97
C PRO A 173 -3.44 4.07 13.97
N VAL A 174 -4.37 4.55 14.79
CA VAL A 174 -4.10 5.57 15.81
C VAL A 174 -4.25 4.93 17.18
N TYR A 175 -3.28 5.15 18.06
CA TYR A 175 -3.43 4.78 19.46
C TYR A 175 -4.34 5.80 20.15
N ASP A 176 -5.59 5.40 20.41
CA ASP A 176 -6.56 6.21 21.12
C ASP A 176 -6.73 5.67 22.55
N GLN A 177 -6.29 6.44 23.54
CA GLN A 177 -6.61 6.19 24.94
C GLN A 177 -8.07 6.60 25.13
N VAL A 178 -9.00 5.66 24.91
CA VAL A 178 -10.42 5.88 25.22
C VAL A 178 -10.49 6.25 26.71
N SER A 179 -10.80 7.52 26.96
CA SER A 179 -10.87 8.14 28.28
C SER A 179 -12.17 7.75 28.98
#